data_AF-A0A519M1A8-F1
#
_entry.id   AF-A0A519M1A8-F1
#
_cell.length_a   1.000
_cell.length_b   1.000
_cell.length_c   1.000
_cell.angle_alpha   90.00
_cell.angle_beta   90.00
_cell.angle_gamma   90.00
#
_symmetry.space_group_name_H-M   'P 1'
#
loop_
_entity.id
_entity.type
_entity.pdbx_description
1 polymer ?
#
loop_
_entity_poly.entity_id
_entity_poly.type
_entity_poly.pdbx_seq_one_letter_code
_entity_poly.pdbx_strand_id
1 'polypeptide(L)' 'MINSIEIKDARYPLGKGAGSDAIHRDPIYSYAVVNLKDDNGIVGSGFAFTLGEGNDLVCKAAHFYASQLKGKDIEEL' A
#
# COMPACT_ATOMS: atom_id res chain seq x y z
N MET A 1 -8.51 -9.24 -16.72
CA MET A 1 -7.58 -8.11 -17.03
C MET A 1 -7.72 -6.96 -16.06
N ILE A 2 -6.62 -6.50 -15.46
CA ILE A 2 -6.58 -5.35 -14.54
C ILE A 2 -7.07 -4.10 -15.24
N ASN A 3 -8.16 -3.50 -14.74
CA ASN A 3 -8.77 -2.30 -15.32
C ASN A 3 -8.75 -1.09 -14.36
N SER A 4 -8.63 -1.33 -13.05
CA SER A 4 -8.72 -0.32 -12.02
C SER A 4 -7.64 -0.53 -10.97
N ILE A 5 -7.05 0.58 -10.51
CA ILE A 5 -5.98 0.62 -9.53
C ILE A 5 -6.40 1.62 -8.45
N GLU A 6 -6.43 1.18 -7.21
CA GLU A 6 -6.64 2.03 -6.04
C GLU A 6 -5.39 1.97 -5.16
N ILE A 7 -4.95 3.14 -4.69
CA ILE A 7 -3.84 3.26 -3.75
C ILE A 7 -4.30 4.09 -2.57
N LYS A 8 -4.04 3.59 -1.36
CA LYS A 8 -4.47 4.21 -0.13
C LYS A 8 -3.28 4.39 0.81
N ASP A 9 -3.02 5.64 1.18
CA ASP A 9 -2.17 6.00 2.31
C ASP A 9 -3.00 5.81 3.59
N ALA A 10 -2.84 4.66 4.25
CA ALA A 10 -3.53 4.34 5.48
C ALA A 10 -2.58 4.50 6.66
N ARG A 11 -2.92 5.35 7.64
CA ARG A 11 -2.08 5.63 8.82
C ARG A 11 -2.86 5.39 10.10
N TYR A 12 -2.25 4.66 11.01
CA TYR A 12 -2.86 4.22 12.26
C TYR A 12 -2.02 4.72 13.44
N PRO A 13 -2.46 5.81 14.11
CA PRO A 13 -1.84 6.26 15.35
C PRO A 13 -1.91 5.16 16.40
N LEU A 14 -0.78 4.91 17.06
CA LEU A 14 -0.68 3.89 18.09
C LEU A 14 -0.86 4.47 19.49
N GLY A 15 -1.23 3.62 20.44
CA GLY A 15 -1.20 3.96 21.86
C GLY A 15 0.24 4.18 22.35
N LYS A 16 0.38 4.85 23.51
CA LYS A 16 1.69 5.18 24.08
C LYS A 16 2.59 3.94 24.25
N GLY A 17 3.77 3.98 23.65
CA GLY A 17 4.77 2.91 23.71
C GLY A 17 4.46 1.67 22.85
N ALA A 18 3.33 1.63 22.13
CA ALA A 18 3.06 0.54 21.21
C ALA A 18 3.90 0.70 19.93
N GLY A 19 4.53 -0.39 19.51
CA GLY A 19 5.40 -0.42 18.32
C GLY A 19 6.75 0.29 18.50
N SER A 20 7.01 0.91 19.66
CA SER A 20 8.24 1.66 19.88
C SER A 20 9.46 0.77 20.09
N ASP A 21 10.62 1.22 19.62
CA ASP A 21 11.92 0.61 19.88
C ASP A 21 12.98 1.68 20.22
N ALA A 22 14.25 1.30 20.32
CA ALA A 22 15.35 2.20 20.66
C ALA A 22 15.55 3.36 19.65
N ILE A 23 15.15 3.14 18.41
CA ILE A 23 15.28 4.06 17.27
C ILE A 23 13.94 4.72 16.95
N HIS A 24 12.86 3.94 16.82
CA HIS A 24 11.53 4.40 16.45
C HIS A 24 10.67 4.58 17.70
N ARG A 25 10.70 5.77 18.31
CA ARG A 25 10.04 6.01 19.60
C ARG A 25 8.53 6.18 19.50
N ASP A 26 8.06 6.86 18.46
CA ASP A 26 6.65 7.21 18.27
C ASP A 26 6.18 6.84 16.84
N PRO A 27 6.19 5.55 16.46
CA PRO A 27 5.83 5.14 15.11
C PRO A 27 4.33 5.30 14.86
N ILE A 28 3.99 5.67 13.63
CA ILE A 28 2.62 5.60 13.12
C ILE A 28 2.58 4.45 12.14
N TYR A 29 2.01 3.31 12.54
CA TYR A 29 1.92 2.17 11.63
C TYR A 29 1.13 2.57 10.40
N SER A 30 1.79 2.52 9.25
CA SER A 30 1.26 3.05 8.01
C SER A 30 1.42 2.04 6.90
N TYR A 31 0.44 2.02 6.01
CA TYR A 31 0.40 1.11 4.88
C TYR A 31 0.21 1.90 3.61
N ALA A 32 1.06 1.62 2.61
CA ALA A 32 0.78 1.97 1.23
C ALA A 32 0.01 0.81 0.61
N VAL A 33 -1.31 0.84 0.71
CA VAL A 33 -2.19 -0.25 0.25
C VAL A 33 -2.46 -0.09 -1.24
N VAL A 34 -2.38 -1.20 -1.98
CA VAL A 34 -2.69 -1.28 -3.41
C VAL A 34 -3.78 -2.32 -3.62
N ASN A 35 -4.86 -1.92 -4.28
CA ASN A 35 -5.88 -2.83 -4.80
C ASN A 35 -5.86 -2.78 -6.33
N LEU A 36 -5.59 -3.91 -6.95
CA LEU A 36 -5.72 -4.11 -8.39
C LEU A 36 -7.04 -4.83 -8.64
N LYS A 37 -7.93 -4.23 -9.41
CA LYS A 37 -9.23 -4.82 -9.76
C LYS A 37 -9.26 -5.18 -11.24
N ASP A 38 -9.71 -6.39 -11.55
CA ASP A 38 -9.93 -6.83 -12.91
C ASP A 38 -11.37 -6.62 -13.40
N ASP A 39 -11.63 -6.99 -14.64
CA ASP A 39 -12.93 -6.96 -15.31
C ASP A 39 -13.92 -8.03 -14.82
N ASN A 40 -13.43 -9.11 -14.21
CA ASN A 40 -14.27 -10.13 -13.56
C ASN A 40 -14.67 -9.74 -12.13
N GLY A 41 -14.10 -8.67 -11.59
CA GLY A 41 -14.36 -8.17 -10.24
C GLY A 41 -13.45 -8.78 -9.16
N ILE A 42 -12.44 -9.57 -9.54
CA ILE A 42 -11.38 -10.04 -8.65
C ILE A 42 -10.54 -8.85 -8.21
N VAL A 43 -10.16 -8.85 -6.93
CA VAL A 43 -9.30 -7.82 -6.35
C VAL A 43 -8.05 -8.45 -5.77
N GLY A 44 -6.90 -8.14 -6.36
CA GLY A 44 -5.60 -8.41 -5.77
C GLY A 44 -5.22 -7.29 -4.81
N SER A 45 -5.06 -7.62 -3.53
CA SER A 45 -4.67 -6.65 -2.50
C SER A 45 -3.25 -6.91 -2.01
N GLY A 46 -2.45 -5.85 -1.92
CA GLY A 46 -1.11 -5.87 -1.35
C GLY A 46 -0.80 -4.57 -0.63
N PHE A 47 0.23 -4.57 0.21
CA PHE A 47 0.67 -3.34 0.86
C PHE A 47 2.16 -3.40 1.24
N ALA A 48 2.76 -2.21 1.35
CA ALA A 48 4.04 -2.03 2.02
C ALA A 48 3.80 -1.40 3.40
N PHE A 49 4.52 -1.88 4.42
CA PHE A 49 4.48 -1.34 5.78
C PHE A 49 5.56 -0.27 5.99
N THR A 50 5.17 0.83 6.60
CA THR A 50 6.04 1.95 6.98
C THR A 50 5.66 2.48 8.36
N LEU A 51 6.46 3.41 8.90
CA LEU A 51 6.31 3.95 10.27
C LEU A 51 5.82 5.40 10.31
N GLY A 52 5.10 5.85 9.29
CA GLY A 52 4.45 7.16 9.25
C GLY A 52 4.93 8.01 8.10
N GLU A 53 5.84 8.94 8.41
CA GLU A 53 6.41 9.83 7.40
C GLU A 53 7.14 9.06 6.30
N GLY A 54 6.97 9.52 5.06
CA GLY A 54 7.46 8.84 3.86
C GLY A 54 6.50 7.78 3.29
N ASN A 55 5.40 7.42 3.97
CA ASN A 55 4.40 6.50 3.40
C ASN A 55 3.80 7.04 2.09
N ASP A 56 3.67 8.38 1.96
CA ASP A 56 3.20 9.01 0.74
C ASP A 56 4.15 8.79 -0.45
N LEU A 57 5.46 8.75 -0.20
CA LEU A 57 6.47 8.45 -1.22
C LEU A 57 6.35 7.00 -1.68
N VAL A 58 6.09 6.08 -0.76
CA VAL A 58 5.84 4.67 -1.08
C VAL A 58 4.54 4.51 -1.87
N CYS A 59 3.48 5.24 -1.53
CA CYS A 59 2.25 5.29 -2.33
C CYS A 59 2.49 5.79 -3.76
N LYS A 60 3.32 6.82 -3.94
CA LYS A 60 3.70 7.33 -5.27
C LYS A 60 4.49 6.28 -6.07
N ALA A 61 5.42 5.57 -5.43
CA ALA A 61 6.15 4.47 -6.05
C ALA A 61 5.20 3.32 -6.46
N ALA A 62 4.30 2.94 -5.56
CA ALA A 62 3.28 1.93 -5.84
C ALA A 62 2.40 2.33 -7.03
N HIS A 63 2.03 3.63 -7.15
CA HIS A 63 1.26 4.14 -8.28
C HIS A 63 2.01 4.00 -9.60
N PHE A 64 3.28 4.38 -9.59
CA PHE A 64 4.14 4.23 -10.75
C PHE A 64 4.19 2.77 -11.24
N TYR A 65 4.47 1.81 -10.36
CA TYR A 65 4.54 0.40 -10.75
C TYR A 65 3.19 -0.19 -11.13
N ALA A 66 2.13 0.07 -10.35
CA ALA A 66 0.80 -0.45 -10.63
C ALA A 66 0.29 0.01 -12.01
N SER A 67 0.60 1.23 -12.43
CA SER A 67 0.20 1.75 -13.75
C SER A 67 0.74 0.90 -14.93
N GLN A 68 1.87 0.20 -14.73
CA GLN A 68 2.50 -0.67 -15.72
C GLN A 68 1.82 -2.06 -15.80
N LEU A 69 0.92 -2.37 -14.86
CA LEU A 69 0.18 -3.63 -14.78
C LEU A 69 -1.21 -3.52 -15.42
N LYS A 70 -1.66 -2.32 -15.78
CA LYS A 70 -2.97 -2.12 -16.41
C LYS A 70 -3.05 -2.91 -17.72
N GLY A 71 -4.13 -3.68 -17.87
CA GLY A 71 -4.34 -4.54 -19.02
C GLY A 71 -3.52 -5.84 -19.00
N LYS A 72 -2.88 -6.21 -17.89
CA LYS A 72 -2.37 -7.57 -17.68
C LYS A 72 -3.40 -8.45 -16.97
N ASP A 73 -3.28 -9.77 -17.09
CA ASP A 73 -4.06 -10.68 -16.27
C ASP A 73 -3.52 -10.70 -14.83
N ILE A 74 -4.39 -10.87 -13.84
CA ILE A 74 -4.00 -10.90 -12.42
C ILE A 74 -3.30 -12.21 -12.08
N GLU A 75 -3.68 -13.32 -12.71
CA GLU A 75 -3.12 -14.66 -12.44
C GLU A 75 -1.72 -14.85 -13.07
N GLU A 76 -1.28 -13.91 -13.91
CA GLU A 76 0.05 -13.89 -14.52
C GLU A 76 1.09 -13.09 -13.72
N LEU A 77 0.68 -12.47 -12.61
CA LEU A 77 1.54 -11.64 -11.74
C LEU A 77 2.08 -12.42 -10.54
#